data_AF-A0A2V9MXZ9-F1
#
_entry.id   AF-A0A2V9MXZ9-F1
#
_cell.length_a   1.000
_cell.length_b   1.000
_cell.length_c   1.000
_cell.angle_alpha   90.00
_cell.angle_beta   90.00
_cell.angle_gamma   90.00
#
_symmetry.space_group_name_H-M   'P 1'
#
loop_
_entity.id
_entity.type
_entity.pdbx_description
1 polymer ?
#
loop_
_entity_poly.entity_id
_entity_poly.type
_entity_poly.pdbx_seq_one_letter_code
_entity_poly.pdbx_strand_id
1 'polypeptide(L)'
;MIVRLNHFTTITSRMKLALRNTILSVATAVLVASCASAPPTIVHETIGPGPTIVNEEHNGFLKVYSATESMADDDGFSLLRYTNYQIDAADGTLFKEVPNDDQEPTRVILPKGTYTVMAQSDTSGMVSVPVAIETGKTTVLHLEREKDWKDVAAGIRSADLVRLPNGQPIGFRAPHAKLLEGPIVRVAQSK
;
A
#
# COMPACT_ATOMS: atom_id res chain seq x y z
N MET A 1 -24.73 86.85 -0.53
CA MET A 1 -23.36 86.39 -0.21
C MET A 1 -23.49 85.14 0.67
N ILE A 2 -23.56 83.94 0.07
CA ILE A 2 -22.56 82.82 0.13
C ILE A 2 -22.16 82.51 1.59
N VAL A 3 -22.35 81.34 2.19
CA VAL A 3 -21.72 80.02 1.89
C VAL A 3 -22.56 78.84 2.44
N ARG A 4 -22.55 77.73 1.68
CA ARG A 4 -23.18 76.44 1.95
C ARG A 4 -22.41 75.57 2.97
N LEU A 5 -23.21 74.73 3.67
CA LEU A 5 -23.05 73.29 3.94
C LEU A 5 -21.65 72.67 3.79
N ASN A 6 -21.15 71.99 4.83
CA ASN A 6 -20.33 70.76 4.74
C ASN A 6 -20.00 70.22 6.14
N HIS A 7 -20.81 69.30 6.67
CA HIS A 7 -20.43 68.50 7.85
C HIS A 7 -21.04 67.09 7.83
N PHE A 8 -21.08 66.42 6.68
CA PHE A 8 -21.67 65.08 6.60
C PHE A 8 -20.97 64.17 5.58
N THR A 9 -19.64 64.01 5.67
CA THR A 9 -18.95 63.07 4.76
C THR A 9 -17.69 62.39 5.30
N THR A 10 -17.49 62.29 6.61
CA THR A 10 -16.22 61.78 7.17
C THR A 10 -16.34 60.54 8.07
N ILE A 11 -17.54 59.98 8.25
CA ILE A 11 -17.74 58.84 9.18
C ILE A 11 -17.90 57.50 8.44
N THR A 12 -18.36 57.48 7.19
CA THR A 12 -18.65 56.23 6.45
C THR A 12 -17.43 55.56 5.81
N SER A 13 -16.27 56.23 5.71
CA SER A 13 -15.09 55.69 5.02
C SER A 13 -14.20 54.79 5.88
N ARG A 14 -14.17 54.96 7.21
CA ARG A 14 -13.26 54.18 8.07
C ARG A 14 -13.77 52.77 8.40
N MET A 15 -15.09 52.56 8.42
CA MET A 15 -15.69 51.23 8.66
C MET A 15 -15.50 50.25 7.49
N LYS A 16 -15.47 50.72 6.23
CA LYS A 16 -15.28 49.83 5.07
C LYS A 16 -13.84 49.33 4.90
N LEU A 17 -12.84 50.09 5.38
CA LEU A 17 -11.43 49.74 5.23
C LEU A 17 -10.96 48.78 6.33
N ALA A 18 -11.44 48.97 7.57
CA ALA A 18 -11.14 48.07 8.68
C ALA A 18 -11.74 46.66 8.45
N LEU A 19 -12.96 46.56 7.91
CA LEU A 19 -13.64 45.29 7.66
C LEU A 19 -12.97 44.47 6.54
N ARG A 20 -12.47 45.13 5.48
CA ARG A 20 -11.73 44.46 4.40
C ARG A 20 -10.38 43.90 4.87
N ASN A 21 -9.68 44.61 5.76
CA ASN A 21 -8.36 44.22 6.20
C ASN A 21 -8.39 43.05 7.20
N THR A 22 -9.42 42.96 8.05
CA THR A 22 -9.61 41.82 8.97
C THR A 22 -10.07 40.54 8.28
N ILE A 23 -10.87 40.63 7.21
CA ILE A 23 -11.26 39.45 6.41
C ILE A 23 -10.04 38.88 5.68
N LEU A 24 -9.13 39.74 5.22
CA LEU A 24 -7.90 39.31 4.55
C LEU A 24 -6.90 38.62 5.50
N SER A 25 -6.89 39.00 6.78
CA SER A 25 -6.00 38.37 7.79
C SER A 25 -6.52 37.02 8.32
N VAL A 26 -7.84 36.81 8.37
CA VAL A 26 -8.42 35.53 8.78
C VAL A 26 -8.36 34.49 7.66
N ALA A 27 -8.35 34.92 6.39
CA ALA A 27 -8.27 34.03 5.23
C ALA A 27 -6.90 33.32 5.08
N THR A 28 -5.81 33.88 5.60
CA THR A 28 -4.45 33.31 5.48
C THR A 28 -4.10 32.30 6.57
N ALA A 29 -4.81 32.27 7.71
CA ALA A 29 -4.49 31.36 8.81
C ALA A 29 -5.06 29.94 8.65
N VAL A 30 -5.92 29.69 7.65
CA VAL A 30 -6.67 28.43 7.52
C VAL A 30 -6.02 27.41 6.56
N LEU A 31 -4.96 27.77 5.83
CA LEU A 31 -4.42 26.93 4.73
C LEU A 31 -3.11 26.20 5.02
N VAL A 32 -2.77 25.93 6.28
CA VAL A 32 -1.51 25.24 6.65
C VAL A 32 -1.76 23.90 7.32
N ALA A 33 -2.50 23.00 6.68
CA ALA A 33 -2.63 21.61 7.14
C ALA A 33 -3.03 20.68 5.99
N SER A 34 -2.16 20.46 4.98
CA SER A 34 -2.47 19.43 3.97
C SER A 34 -1.28 18.89 3.18
N CYS A 35 -0.17 18.55 3.86
CA CYS A 35 0.88 17.68 3.28
C CYS A 35 1.20 16.50 4.21
N ALA A 36 0.19 15.92 4.86
CA ALA A 36 0.35 14.61 5.49
C ALA A 36 0.02 13.53 4.45
N SER A 37 0.99 12.66 4.14
CA SER A 37 0.73 11.47 3.34
C SER A 37 -0.33 10.61 4.04
N ALA A 38 -1.30 10.09 3.29
CA ALA A 38 -2.29 9.18 3.84
C ALA A 38 -1.57 7.96 4.45
N PRO A 39 -2.01 7.46 5.63
CA PRO A 39 -1.44 6.25 6.20
C PRO A 39 -1.67 5.07 5.25
N PRO A 40 -0.76 4.07 5.22
CA PRO A 40 -0.94 2.89 4.40
C PRO A 40 -2.23 2.14 4.74
N THR A 41 -2.88 1.57 3.72
CA THR A 41 -3.97 0.63 3.91
C THR A 41 -3.41 -0.67 4.49
N ILE A 42 -3.85 -1.03 5.70
CA ILE A 42 -3.38 -2.25 6.38
C ILE A 42 -4.28 -3.43 6.02
N VAL A 43 -3.69 -4.50 5.51
CA VAL A 43 -4.35 -5.80 5.32
C VAL A 43 -4.02 -6.68 6.52
N HIS A 44 -5.04 -7.23 7.17
CA HIS A 44 -4.83 -8.07 8.37
C HIS A 44 -4.59 -9.55 8.06
N GLU A 45 -4.93 -9.97 6.85
CA GLU A 45 -4.95 -11.38 6.46
C GLU A 45 -3.66 -11.74 5.75
N THR A 46 -3.02 -12.82 6.17
CA THR A 46 -1.75 -13.26 5.58
C THR A 46 -1.95 -13.87 4.21
N ILE A 47 -1.21 -13.38 3.22
CA ILE A 47 -1.11 -14.01 1.90
C ILE A 47 -0.07 -15.11 1.95
N GLY A 48 -0.37 -16.28 1.39
CA GLY A 48 0.56 -17.39 1.30
C GLY A 48 0.75 -17.89 -0.12
N PRO A 49 1.55 -18.94 -0.29
CA PRO A 49 1.75 -19.55 -1.59
C PRO A 49 0.43 -20.09 -2.14
N GLY A 50 0.23 -19.94 -3.45
CA GLY A 50 -0.86 -20.61 -4.15
C GLY A 50 -0.68 -22.13 -4.19
N PRO A 51 -1.67 -22.87 -4.70
CA PRO A 51 -1.55 -24.30 -4.95
C PRO A 51 -0.51 -24.52 -6.07
N THR A 52 0.75 -24.70 -5.68
CA THR A 52 1.87 -24.94 -6.61
C THR A 52 2.70 -26.13 -6.14
N ILE A 53 3.36 -26.79 -7.09
CA ILE A 53 4.30 -27.88 -6.83
C ILE A 53 5.51 -27.33 -6.06
N VAL A 54 5.90 -28.04 -5.02
CA VAL A 54 7.05 -27.70 -4.18
C VAL A 54 8.33 -27.99 -4.96
N ASN A 55 9.20 -26.99 -5.12
CA ASN A 55 10.57 -27.20 -5.59
C ASN A 55 11.47 -27.66 -4.43
N GLU A 56 12.55 -28.40 -4.71
CA GLU A 56 13.55 -28.85 -3.71
C GLU A 56 14.48 -27.72 -3.23
N GLU A 57 13.97 -26.49 -3.16
CA GLU A 57 14.73 -25.32 -2.71
C GLU A 57 14.54 -25.13 -1.21
N HIS A 58 15.58 -24.71 -0.50
CA HIS A 58 15.54 -24.48 0.96
C HIS A 58 14.84 -23.16 1.34
N ASN A 59 14.68 -22.26 0.36
CA ASN A 59 14.03 -20.96 0.48
C ASN A 59 12.68 -20.96 -0.25
N GLY A 60 11.83 -19.99 0.06
CA GLY A 60 10.65 -19.68 -0.74
C GLY A 60 10.86 -18.42 -1.57
N PHE A 61 9.81 -18.05 -2.32
CA PHE A 61 9.86 -16.93 -3.24
C PHE A 61 8.69 -15.98 -3.03
N LEU A 62 8.95 -14.70 -3.30
CA LEU A 62 7.95 -13.66 -3.35
C LEU A 62 7.99 -13.00 -4.73
N LYS A 63 6.82 -12.83 -5.33
CA LYS A 63 6.58 -11.92 -6.46
C LYS A 63 5.51 -10.91 -6.06
N VAL A 64 5.79 -9.64 -6.31
CA VAL A 64 4.87 -8.53 -6.03
C VAL A 64 4.60 -7.79 -7.32
N TYR A 65 3.41 -7.96 -7.86
CA TYR A 65 2.89 -7.13 -8.94
C TYR A 65 2.37 -5.84 -8.28
N SER A 66 3.25 -4.86 -8.08
CA SER A 66 2.90 -3.59 -7.42
C SER A 66 2.12 -2.67 -8.36
N ALA A 67 1.82 -1.44 -7.94
CA ALA A 67 1.29 -0.44 -8.86
C ALA A 67 2.20 -0.28 -10.08
N THR A 68 1.60 0.11 -11.21
CA THR A 68 2.34 0.35 -12.44
C THR A 68 2.48 1.85 -12.69
N GLU A 69 3.67 2.26 -13.13
CA GLU A 69 3.93 3.63 -13.57
C GLU A 69 4.34 3.65 -15.03
N SER A 70 3.84 4.65 -15.77
CA SER A 70 4.25 4.90 -17.14
C SER A 70 5.54 5.70 -17.15
N MET A 71 6.59 5.14 -17.73
CA MET A 71 7.78 5.90 -18.10
C MET A 71 7.69 6.28 -19.57
N ALA A 72 7.88 7.56 -19.89
CA ALA A 72 8.00 8.01 -21.26
C ALA A 72 9.34 7.51 -21.81
N ASP A 73 9.32 6.67 -22.85
CA ASP A 73 10.51 6.46 -23.67
C ASP A 73 10.67 7.58 -24.70
N ASP A 74 11.92 7.84 -25.08
CA ASP A 74 12.29 8.82 -26.11
C ASP A 74 11.67 8.51 -27.49
N ASP A 75 11.18 7.29 -27.69
CA ASP A 75 10.50 6.84 -28.92
C ASP A 75 8.97 7.02 -28.90
N GLY A 76 8.42 7.53 -27.79
CA GLY A 76 7.00 7.81 -27.64
C GLY A 76 6.14 6.64 -27.15
N PHE A 77 6.71 5.46 -26.89
CA PHE A 77 6.00 4.38 -26.20
C PHE A 77 6.11 4.56 -24.68
N SER A 78 5.01 4.35 -23.96
CA SER A 78 5.03 4.30 -22.51
C SER A 78 5.16 2.85 -22.05
N LEU A 79 6.33 2.47 -21.53
CA LEU A 79 6.47 1.18 -20.87
C LEU A 79 5.90 1.27 -19.45
N LEU A 80 5.07 0.30 -19.08
CA LEU A 80 4.61 0.14 -17.71
C LEU A 80 5.66 -0.63 -16.91
N ARG A 81 6.10 -0.05 -15.80
CA ARG A 81 7.03 -0.67 -14.86
C ARG A 81 6.36 -0.78 -13.51
N TYR A 82 6.68 -1.83 -12.76
CA TYR A 82 6.17 -1.97 -11.40
C TYR A 82 6.93 -1.04 -10.44
N THR A 83 6.22 -0.44 -9.48
CA THR A 83 6.87 0.44 -8.48
C THR A 83 7.67 -0.38 -7.48
N ASN A 84 8.79 0.17 -7.01
CA ASN A 84 9.60 -0.43 -5.94
C ASN A 84 8.78 -0.64 -4.65
N TYR A 85 9.26 -1.55 -3.79
CA TYR A 85 8.60 -1.86 -2.53
C TYR A 85 9.60 -2.26 -1.43
N GLN A 86 9.08 -2.32 -0.20
CA GLN A 86 9.81 -2.69 0.99
C GLN A 86 9.29 -4.01 1.56
N ILE A 87 10.20 -4.82 2.08
CA ILE A 87 9.93 -6.02 2.85
C ILE A 87 10.46 -5.81 4.26
N ASP A 88 9.59 -5.93 5.24
CA ASP A 88 9.92 -5.92 6.66
C ASP A 88 9.90 -7.34 7.23
N ALA A 89 10.81 -7.60 8.15
CA ALA A 89 10.78 -8.80 8.97
C ALA A 89 9.59 -8.77 9.94
N ALA A 90 9.31 -9.92 10.59
CA ALA A 90 8.18 -10.05 11.50
C ALA A 90 8.22 -9.10 12.71
N ASP A 91 9.39 -8.58 13.08
CA ASP A 91 9.58 -7.58 14.14
C ASP A 91 9.39 -6.13 13.66
N GLY A 92 9.05 -5.94 12.38
CA GLY A 92 8.86 -4.63 11.75
C GLY A 92 10.16 -3.95 11.31
N THR A 93 11.31 -4.62 11.42
CA THR A 93 12.57 -4.08 10.90
C THR A 93 12.64 -4.25 9.39
N LEU A 94 13.22 -3.27 8.69
CA LEU A 94 13.47 -3.35 7.26
C LEU A 94 14.37 -4.55 6.97
N PHE A 95 13.84 -5.53 6.23
CA PHE A 95 14.60 -6.68 5.75
C PHE A 95 15.25 -6.37 4.40
N LYS A 96 14.49 -5.78 3.47
CA LYS A 96 14.98 -5.48 2.11
C LYS A 96 14.12 -4.43 1.39
N GLU A 97 14.77 -3.48 0.73
CA GLU A 97 14.16 -2.70 -0.36
C GLU A 97 14.34 -3.43 -1.69
N VAL A 98 13.26 -3.52 -2.47
CA VAL A 98 13.23 -4.29 -3.71
C VAL A 98 12.96 -3.34 -4.88
N PRO A 99 13.96 -3.17 -5.76
CA PRO A 99 13.74 -2.62 -7.09
C PRO A 99 12.80 -3.55 -7.88
N ASN A 100 11.71 -2.99 -8.41
CA ASN A 100 10.69 -3.71 -9.19
C ASN A 100 10.47 -3.04 -10.55
N ASP A 101 11.37 -2.16 -10.95
CA ASP A 101 11.27 -1.18 -12.04
C ASP A 101 11.34 -1.79 -13.45
N ASP A 102 11.02 -3.07 -13.62
CA ASP A 102 10.95 -3.75 -14.91
C ASP A 102 9.49 -4.10 -15.26
N GLN A 103 9.27 -4.63 -16.46
CA GLN A 103 7.96 -5.09 -16.95
C GLN A 103 7.53 -6.43 -16.33
N GLU A 104 8.46 -7.17 -15.73
CA GLU A 104 8.19 -8.41 -14.99
C GLU A 104 8.61 -8.21 -13.52
N PRO A 105 7.77 -8.59 -12.53
CA PRO A 105 8.11 -8.41 -11.14
C PRO A 105 9.37 -9.18 -10.73
N THR A 106 10.20 -8.51 -9.93
CA THR A 106 11.38 -9.10 -9.31
C THR A 106 10.97 -10.29 -8.44
N ARG A 107 11.53 -11.47 -8.76
CA ARG A 107 11.40 -12.68 -7.93
C ARG A 107 12.41 -12.61 -6.78
N VAL A 108 11.92 -12.42 -5.57
CA VAL A 108 12.74 -12.34 -4.36
C VAL A 108 12.85 -13.71 -3.70
N ILE A 109 14.07 -14.12 -3.35
CA ILE A 109 14.33 -15.34 -2.58
C ILE A 109 14.33 -14.98 -1.09
N LEU A 110 13.51 -15.65 -0.29
CA LEU A 110 13.36 -15.38 1.15
C LEU A 110 13.41 -16.68 1.96
N PRO A 111 14.04 -16.69 3.15
CA PRO A 111 13.87 -17.77 4.10
C PRO A 111 12.40 -17.97 4.46
N LYS A 112 12.03 -19.22 4.77
CA LYS A 112 10.70 -19.53 5.31
C LYS A 112 10.41 -18.64 6.52
N GLY A 113 9.26 -17.98 6.53
CA GLY A 113 8.91 -17.03 7.58
C GLY A 113 7.68 -16.21 7.24
N THR A 114 7.38 -15.24 8.11
CA THR A 114 6.35 -14.21 7.86
C THR A 114 7.05 -12.86 7.72
N TYR A 115 6.62 -12.08 6.74
CA TYR A 115 7.13 -10.75 6.43
C TYR A 115 5.97 -9.80 6.21
N THR A 116 6.24 -8.50 6.22
CA THR A 116 5.29 -7.48 5.80
C THR A 116 5.79 -6.82 4.53
N VAL A 117 4.95 -6.74 3.51
CA VAL A 117 5.25 -6.02 2.27
C VAL A 117 4.59 -4.64 2.33
N MET A 118 5.38 -3.58 2.14
CA MET A 118 4.89 -2.22 1.95
C MET A 118 5.09 -1.81 0.50
N ALA A 119 3.99 -1.62 -0.24
CA ALA A 119 4.02 -1.38 -1.67
C ALA A 119 2.88 -0.45 -2.13
N GLN A 120 3.05 0.22 -3.25
CA GLN A 120 1.98 0.98 -3.89
C GLN A 120 1.00 0.03 -4.59
N SER A 121 -0.30 0.34 -4.53
CA SER A 121 -1.38 -0.30 -5.28
C SER A 121 -2.05 0.68 -6.22
N ASP A 122 -2.44 0.21 -7.41
CA ASP A 122 -3.19 0.98 -8.40
C ASP A 122 -4.58 1.43 -7.92
N THR A 123 -5.10 0.82 -6.84
CA THR A 123 -6.49 1.01 -6.41
C THR A 123 -6.65 1.43 -4.95
N SER A 124 -5.59 1.34 -4.13
CA SER A 124 -5.67 1.60 -2.68
C SER A 124 -4.53 2.45 -2.12
N GLY A 125 -3.67 3.01 -2.97
CA GLY A 125 -2.52 3.78 -2.51
C GLY A 125 -1.42 2.89 -1.93
N MET A 126 -0.66 3.40 -0.97
CA MET A 126 0.30 2.58 -0.22
C MET A 126 -0.45 1.53 0.61
N VAL A 127 -0.02 0.27 0.54
CA VAL A 127 -0.60 -0.85 1.29
C VAL A 127 0.48 -1.53 2.14
N SER A 128 0.07 -2.11 3.26
CA SER A 128 0.91 -2.95 4.12
C SER A 128 0.25 -4.32 4.25
N VAL A 129 0.94 -5.37 3.79
CA VAL A 129 0.37 -6.70 3.61
C VAL A 129 1.26 -7.78 4.24
N PRO A 130 0.75 -8.56 5.21
CA PRO A 130 1.48 -9.70 5.74
C PRO A 130 1.55 -10.83 4.71
N VAL A 131 2.74 -11.40 4.51
CA VAL A 131 3.00 -12.51 3.61
C VAL A 131 3.71 -13.65 4.33
N ALA A 132 3.27 -14.88 4.07
CA ALA A 132 3.94 -16.11 4.49
C ALA A 132 4.77 -16.65 3.33
N ILE A 133 6.01 -17.01 3.62
CA ILE A 133 6.94 -17.64 2.69
C ILE A 133 7.13 -19.09 3.12
N GLU A 134 6.91 -20.02 2.19
CA GLU A 134 7.17 -21.44 2.38
C GLU A 134 8.29 -21.93 1.45
N THR A 135 9.13 -22.80 1.99
CA THR A 135 10.20 -23.50 1.27
C THR A 135 9.71 -24.11 -0.04
N GLY A 136 10.42 -23.81 -1.12
CA GLY A 136 10.14 -24.36 -2.46
C GLY A 136 8.89 -23.79 -3.15
N LYS A 137 8.18 -22.83 -2.55
CA LYS A 137 6.93 -22.27 -3.11
C LYS A 137 7.02 -20.77 -3.36
N THR A 138 6.18 -20.29 -4.27
CA THR A 138 6.07 -18.87 -4.59
C THR A 138 4.79 -18.29 -3.99
N THR A 139 4.94 -17.26 -3.18
CA THR A 139 3.86 -16.36 -2.75
C THR A 139 3.76 -15.22 -3.75
N VAL A 140 2.55 -14.97 -4.25
CA VAL A 140 2.29 -13.92 -5.24
C VAL A 140 1.31 -12.92 -4.66
N LEU A 141 1.68 -11.65 -4.70
CA LEU A 141 0.89 -10.51 -4.27
C LEU A 141 0.54 -9.65 -5.49
N HIS A 142 -0.75 -9.42 -5.71
CA HIS A 142 -1.29 -8.63 -6.82
C HIS A 142 -1.88 -7.31 -6.30
N LEU A 143 -1.29 -6.19 -6.67
CA LEU A 143 -1.69 -4.82 -6.31
C LEU A 143 -1.93 -3.92 -7.52
N GLU A 144 -1.53 -4.38 -8.70
CA GLU A 144 -1.81 -3.86 -10.02
C GLU A 144 -3.30 -3.99 -10.37
N ARG A 145 -3.75 -3.22 -11.37
CA ARG A 145 -5.14 -3.27 -11.86
C ARG A 145 -5.39 -4.36 -12.90
N GLU A 146 -4.40 -5.18 -13.23
CA GLU A 146 -4.42 -6.15 -14.33
C GLU A 146 -5.63 -7.09 -14.29
N LYS A 147 -6.16 -7.40 -15.48
CA LYS A 147 -7.41 -8.14 -15.64
C LYS A 147 -7.21 -9.65 -15.44
N ASP A 148 -6.07 -10.18 -15.85
CA ASP A 148 -5.81 -11.61 -15.88
C ASP A 148 -5.91 -12.24 -14.48
N TRP A 149 -5.29 -11.60 -13.46
CA TRP A 149 -5.43 -12.04 -12.09
C TRP A 149 -6.89 -11.97 -11.58
N LYS A 150 -7.63 -10.92 -11.94
CA LYS A 150 -9.05 -10.80 -11.53
C LYS A 150 -9.91 -11.92 -12.11
N ASP A 151 -9.66 -12.29 -13.37
CA ASP A 151 -10.38 -13.36 -14.05
C ASP A 151 -10.02 -14.73 -13.45
N VAL A 152 -8.73 -14.97 -13.14
CA VAL A 152 -8.28 -16.17 -12.41
C VAL A 152 -8.91 -16.24 -11.02
N ALA A 153 -8.91 -15.14 -10.29
CA ALA A 153 -9.47 -15.04 -8.94
C ALA A 153 -10.99 -15.27 -8.90
N ALA A 154 -11.71 -15.00 -10.00
CA ALA A 154 -13.15 -15.26 -10.07
C ALA A 154 -13.51 -16.75 -10.01
N GLY A 155 -12.60 -17.64 -10.43
CA GLY A 155 -12.77 -19.09 -10.33
C GLY A 155 -12.41 -19.69 -8.97
N ILE A 156 -11.83 -18.90 -8.07
CA ILE A 156 -11.34 -19.36 -6.75
C ILE A 156 -12.39 -19.02 -5.68
N ARG A 157 -12.59 -19.90 -4.70
CA ARG A 157 -13.52 -19.63 -3.60
C ARG A 157 -13.06 -18.40 -2.84
N SER A 158 -13.98 -17.47 -2.56
CA SER A 158 -13.60 -16.21 -1.88
C SER A 158 -12.98 -16.42 -0.50
N ALA A 159 -13.26 -17.54 0.18
CA ALA A 159 -12.64 -17.87 1.46
C ALA A 159 -11.13 -18.15 1.35
N ASP A 160 -10.66 -18.56 0.17
CA ASP A 160 -9.26 -18.89 -0.10
C ASP A 160 -8.47 -17.69 -0.62
N LEU A 161 -9.09 -16.51 -0.72
CA LEU A 161 -8.47 -15.27 -1.20
C LEU A 161 -8.37 -14.24 -0.08
N VAL A 162 -7.33 -13.43 -0.15
CA VAL A 162 -7.20 -12.18 0.60
C VAL A 162 -7.63 -11.03 -0.31
N ARG A 163 -8.32 -10.05 0.26
CA ARG A 163 -8.83 -8.89 -0.48
C ARG A 163 -8.43 -7.58 0.18
N LEU A 164 -8.19 -6.57 -0.64
CA LEU A 164 -8.16 -5.19 -0.16
C LEU A 164 -9.56 -4.75 0.29
N PRO A 165 -9.69 -3.67 1.09
CA PRO A 165 -10.99 -3.14 1.53
C PRO A 165 -11.93 -2.77 0.38
N ASN A 166 -11.39 -2.45 -0.79
CA ASN A 166 -12.16 -2.18 -2.00
C ASN A 166 -12.67 -3.45 -2.73
N GLY A 167 -12.40 -4.64 -2.18
CA GLY A 167 -12.83 -5.94 -2.71
C GLY A 167 -11.88 -6.57 -3.72
N GLN A 168 -10.81 -5.87 -4.16
CA GLN A 168 -9.82 -6.42 -5.07
C GLN A 168 -9.16 -7.65 -4.44
N PRO A 169 -9.18 -8.83 -5.09
CA PRO A 169 -8.37 -9.97 -4.66
C PRO A 169 -6.90 -9.65 -4.86
N ILE A 170 -6.06 -9.98 -3.88
CA ILE A 170 -4.63 -9.63 -3.91
C ILE A 170 -3.70 -10.83 -3.71
N GLY A 171 -4.24 -12.01 -3.47
CA GLY A 171 -3.46 -13.25 -3.39
C GLY A 171 -4.22 -14.36 -2.69
N PHE A 172 -3.58 -15.52 -2.61
CA PHE A 172 -4.11 -16.66 -1.86
C PHE A 172 -3.99 -16.41 -0.36
N ARG A 173 -5.04 -16.74 0.37
CA ARG A 173 -4.97 -16.79 1.83
C ARG A 173 -3.98 -17.86 2.24
N ALA A 174 -3.05 -17.50 3.11
CA ALA A 174 -2.15 -18.47 3.71
C ALA A 174 -3.00 -19.55 4.40
N PRO A 175 -2.70 -20.84 4.18
CA PRO A 175 -3.36 -21.88 4.94
C PRO A 175 -3.20 -21.57 6.43
N HIS A 176 -4.23 -21.82 7.24
CA HIS A 176 -4.09 -21.89 8.69
C HIS A 176 -3.20 -23.09 9.05
N ALA A 177 -1.92 -23.05 8.69
CA ALA A 177 -0.92 -23.89 9.29
C ALA A 177 -0.74 -23.34 10.69
N LYS A 178 -1.27 -24.08 11.68
CA LYS A 178 -1.02 -24.00 13.11
C LYS A 178 0.31 -23.26 13.39
N LEU A 179 0.26 -21.93 13.51
CA LEU A 179 1.43 -21.06 13.68
C LEU A 179 2.05 -21.20 15.08
N LEU A 180 1.55 -22.14 15.89
CA LEU A 180 2.01 -22.45 17.24
C LEU A 180 1.85 -23.95 17.47
N GLU A 181 2.92 -24.72 17.25
CA GLU A 181 3.30 -25.89 18.04
C GLU A 181 4.55 -26.51 17.39
N GLY A 182 5.72 -26.05 17.84
CA GLY A 182 6.91 -26.89 17.77
C GLY A 182 6.64 -28.21 18.52
N PRO A 183 7.28 -29.32 18.13
CA PRO A 183 6.96 -30.63 18.68
C PRO A 183 7.23 -30.65 20.19
N ILE A 184 6.17 -30.85 20.99
CA ILE A 184 6.32 -31.31 22.37
C ILE A 184 6.84 -32.74 22.30
N VAL A 185 8.16 -32.89 22.48
CA VAL A 185 8.78 -34.18 22.73
C VAL A 185 8.22 -34.70 24.06
N ARG A 186 7.19 -35.55 23.99
CA ARG A 186 6.79 -36.37 25.14
C ARG A 186 7.87 -37.44 25.31
N VAL A 187 8.78 -37.22 26.25
CA VAL A 187 9.65 -38.26 26.76
C VAL A 187 8.76 -39.32 27.39
N ALA A 188 8.60 -40.45 26.71
CA ALA A 188 8.02 -41.64 27.30
C ALA A 188 8.94 -42.10 28.44
N GLN A 189 8.45 -42.00 29.68
CA GLN A 189 9.07 -42.65 30.82
C GLN A 189 8.83 -44.16 30.66
N SER A 190 9.93 -44.90 30.46
CA SER A 190 9.97 -46.35 30.53
C SER A 190 9.68 -46.81 31.96
N LYS A 191 8.82 -47.81 32.11
CA LYS A 191 8.72 -48.62 33.33
C LYS A 191 8.56 -50.08 32.95
#